data_AF-A0ABD1G943-F1
#
_entry.id   AF-A0ABD1G943-F1
#
_cell.length_a   1.000
_cell.length_b   1.000
_cell.length_c   1.000
_cell.angle_alpha   90.00
_cell.angle_beta   90.00
_cell.angle_gamma   90.00
#
_symmetry.space_group_name_H-M   'P 1'
#
loop_
_entity.id
_entity.type
_entity.pdbx_description
1 polymer ?
#
loop_
_entity_poly.entity_id
_entity_poly.type
_entity_poly.pdbx_seq_one_letter_code
_entity_poly.pdbx_strand_id
1 'polypeptide(L)'
;MGKSVMMITILFLCALEDICQDPVNFTLLHSAVPKGAVCLDGTPPAYAYSEGFGDGSTNWIIFLEGGGWCALEGDGLENCQERSKSYYYYGSTDKKYFVQGYNFTGILTSDSQINPNFYNWHKVYVHYCDGSMNGKCPKCYLDGLLSSKCISDSGFFIREEGELARQSGWHFAQVIATHELGALLPRSCTRKRDPNLCLFAEYLVEDVATPLFLVESTFDIYQIEYNLKLTAPDLNWDNCLSHLGTVQCYRNRNLERFWTYF
;
A
#
# COMPACT_ATOMS: atom_id res chain seq x y z
N MET A 1 -12.95 -54.76 40.49
CA MET A 1 -12.12 -53.54 40.33
C MET A 1 -11.60 -53.49 38.90
N GLY A 2 -12.39 -52.97 37.98
CA GLY A 2 -11.95 -52.69 36.61
C GLY A 2 -12.04 -51.18 36.41
N LYS A 3 -10.91 -50.49 36.35
CA LYS A 3 -10.89 -49.06 36.03
C LYS A 3 -10.84 -48.94 34.51
N SER A 4 -11.94 -48.52 33.92
CA SER A 4 -11.99 -48.06 32.53
C SER A 4 -11.02 -46.89 32.37
N VAL A 5 -10.02 -47.05 31.50
CA VAL A 5 -9.22 -45.93 31.01
C VAL A 5 -10.08 -45.23 29.96
N MET A 6 -10.73 -44.15 30.37
CA MET A 6 -11.37 -43.22 29.43
C MET A 6 -10.23 -42.45 28.75
N MET A 7 -9.85 -42.93 27.57
CA MET A 7 -8.97 -42.22 26.65
C MET A 7 -9.73 -40.97 26.22
N ILE A 8 -9.54 -39.87 26.97
CA ILE A 8 -10.02 -38.55 26.58
C ILE A 8 -9.19 -38.17 25.36
N THR A 9 -9.73 -38.50 24.20
CA THR A 9 -9.31 -37.93 22.93
C THR A 9 -9.49 -36.42 23.10
N ILE A 10 -8.40 -35.72 23.39
CA ILE A 10 -8.29 -34.28 23.19
C ILE A 10 -8.36 -34.10 21.67
N LEU A 11 -9.59 -34.15 21.15
CA LEU A 11 -9.95 -33.42 19.95
C LEU A 11 -9.64 -31.97 20.28
N PHE A 12 -8.43 -31.59 19.89
CA PHE A 12 -8.02 -30.21 19.76
C PHE A 12 -9.04 -29.57 18.80
N LEU A 13 -10.11 -29.05 19.38
CA LEU A 13 -10.99 -28.06 18.79
C LEU A 13 -10.14 -26.79 18.60
N CYS A 14 -9.20 -26.83 17.67
CA CYS A 14 -8.79 -25.66 16.89
C CYS A 14 -9.87 -25.38 15.82
N ALA A 15 -11.13 -25.41 16.23
CA ALA A 15 -12.29 -25.07 15.41
C ALA A 15 -13.13 -24.01 16.12
N LEU A 16 -12.46 -23.07 16.78
CA LEU A 16 -12.98 -21.72 16.91
C LEU A 16 -12.13 -20.86 15.97
N GLU A 17 -12.73 -20.54 14.85
CA GLU A 17 -12.48 -19.31 14.09
C GLU A 17 -12.75 -18.10 15.00
N ASP A 18 -12.01 -17.96 16.11
CA ASP A 18 -11.73 -16.63 16.68
C ASP A 18 -10.74 -16.00 15.71
N ILE A 19 -11.28 -15.60 14.57
CA ILE A 19 -10.56 -14.90 13.53
C ILE A 19 -10.00 -13.65 14.20
N CYS A 20 -8.69 -13.45 14.03
CA CYS A 20 -7.88 -12.36 14.55
C CYS A 20 -8.23 -10.99 13.93
N GLN A 21 -9.52 -10.70 13.88
CA GLN A 21 -10.12 -9.56 13.22
C GLN A 21 -10.72 -8.67 14.29
N ASP A 22 -10.25 -7.43 14.34
CA ASP A 22 -10.96 -6.39 15.07
C ASP A 22 -11.90 -5.69 14.09
N PRO A 23 -13.22 -5.92 14.17
CA PRO A 23 -14.16 -5.22 13.32
C PRO A 23 -14.22 -3.74 13.72
N VAL A 24 -13.99 -2.86 12.74
CA VAL A 24 -14.01 -1.41 12.91
C VAL A 24 -14.90 -0.80 11.83
N ASN A 25 -15.76 0.13 12.22
CA ASN A 25 -16.61 0.83 11.25
C ASN A 25 -15.86 1.95 10.55
N PHE A 26 -16.19 2.16 9.27
CA PHE A 26 -15.75 3.35 8.56
C PHE A 26 -16.52 4.59 9.02
N THR A 27 -15.80 5.71 9.08
CA THR A 27 -16.33 7.05 9.26
C THR A 27 -16.18 7.83 7.96
N LEU A 28 -17.31 8.29 7.40
CA LEU A 28 -17.32 9.18 6.24
C LEU A 28 -17.01 10.62 6.66
N LEU A 29 -15.99 11.22 6.07
CA LEU A 29 -15.53 12.56 6.40
C LEU A 29 -16.26 13.62 5.57
N HIS A 30 -17.57 13.77 5.80
CA HIS A 30 -18.40 14.76 5.08
C HIS A 30 -17.87 16.20 5.16
N SER A 31 -17.15 16.55 6.23
CA SER A 31 -16.55 17.88 6.41
C SER A 31 -15.38 18.18 5.45
N ALA A 32 -14.86 17.17 4.75
CA ALA A 32 -13.81 17.31 3.74
C ALA A 32 -14.36 17.70 2.36
N VAL A 33 -15.58 17.29 2.03
CA VAL A 33 -16.25 17.59 0.74
C VAL A 33 -16.30 19.09 0.42
N PRO A 34 -16.78 19.99 1.31
CA PRO A 34 -16.79 21.43 1.00
C PRO A 34 -15.39 22.05 0.88
N LYS A 35 -14.33 21.32 1.25
CA LYS A 35 -12.92 21.72 1.08
C LYS A 35 -12.32 21.17 -0.23
N GLY A 36 -13.09 20.46 -1.04
CA GLY A 36 -12.66 19.87 -2.31
C GLY A 36 -11.98 18.51 -2.17
N ALA A 37 -11.93 17.92 -0.97
CA ALA A 37 -11.39 16.57 -0.76
C ALA A 37 -12.53 15.55 -0.88
N VAL A 38 -12.52 14.80 -1.98
CA VAL A 38 -13.52 13.81 -2.38
C VAL A 38 -12.85 12.60 -3.01
N CYS A 39 -13.56 11.47 -3.04
CA CYS A 39 -13.19 10.32 -3.86
C CYS A 39 -13.40 10.61 -5.36
N LEU A 40 -12.94 9.70 -6.24
CA LEU A 40 -13.06 9.85 -7.69
C LEU A 40 -14.50 10.07 -8.20
N ASP A 41 -15.50 9.52 -7.51
CA ASP A 41 -16.91 9.69 -7.85
C ASP A 41 -17.58 10.89 -7.15
N GLY A 42 -16.84 11.64 -6.33
CA GLY A 42 -17.31 12.79 -5.58
C GLY A 42 -17.83 12.49 -4.18
N THR A 43 -17.83 11.22 -3.73
CA THR A 43 -18.24 10.90 -2.35
C THR A 43 -17.22 11.41 -1.32
N PRO A 44 -17.61 11.55 -0.04
CA PRO A 44 -16.66 11.89 1.01
C PRO A 44 -15.56 10.83 1.15
N PRO A 45 -14.31 11.21 1.50
CA PRO A 45 -13.30 10.24 1.88
C PRO A 45 -13.66 9.56 3.21
N ALA A 46 -13.05 8.41 3.48
CA ALA A 46 -13.36 7.61 4.67
C ALA A 46 -12.11 7.11 5.38
N TYR A 47 -12.26 6.88 6.69
CA TYR A 47 -11.26 6.22 7.52
C TYR A 47 -11.92 5.29 8.53
N ALA A 48 -11.21 4.24 8.96
CA ALA A 48 -11.59 3.43 10.11
C ALA A 48 -10.61 3.71 11.26
N TYR A 49 -11.11 3.70 12.50
CA TYR A 49 -10.32 4.10 13.67
C TYR A 49 -10.57 3.18 14.87
N SER A 50 -9.48 2.73 15.49
CA SER A 50 -9.49 2.03 16.78
C SER A 50 -8.64 2.80 17.80
N GLU A 51 -9.18 2.98 19.00
CA GLU A 51 -8.57 3.74 20.07
C GLU A 51 -7.45 2.94 20.75
N GLY A 52 -6.30 3.58 20.97
CA GLY A 52 -5.17 3.01 21.71
C GLY A 52 -5.43 2.99 23.21
N PHE A 53 -4.72 2.12 23.94
CA PHE A 53 -4.91 1.91 25.37
C PHE A 53 -3.59 1.62 26.08
N GLY A 54 -3.59 1.76 27.41
CA GLY A 54 -2.40 1.53 28.23
C GLY A 54 -1.24 2.46 27.84
N ASP A 55 -0.04 1.91 27.77
CA ASP A 55 1.18 2.63 27.37
C ASP A 55 1.25 2.94 25.85
N GLY A 56 0.39 2.31 25.04
CA GLY A 56 0.22 2.61 23.61
C GLY A 56 -0.64 3.85 23.31
N SER A 57 -1.36 4.40 24.30
CA SER A 57 -2.33 5.50 24.13
C SER A 57 -1.73 6.85 23.68
N THR A 58 -0.41 6.98 23.61
CA THR A 58 0.25 8.17 23.06
C THR A 58 0.84 7.94 21.66
N ASN A 59 0.71 6.72 21.13
CA ASN A 59 1.31 6.32 19.87
C ASN A 59 0.23 6.02 18.82
N TRP A 60 0.54 6.29 17.56
CA TRP A 60 -0.40 6.24 16.44
C TRP A 60 0.19 5.47 15.26
N ILE A 61 -0.63 4.63 14.64
CA ILE A 61 -0.40 4.08 13.31
C ILE A 61 -1.45 4.68 12.38
N ILE A 62 -0.99 5.34 11.32
CA ILE A 62 -1.83 5.78 10.20
C ILE A 62 -1.43 4.93 9.01
N PHE A 63 -2.30 4.00 8.64
CA PHE A 63 -2.14 3.11 7.50
C PHE A 63 -2.83 3.71 6.28
N LEU A 64 -2.07 3.88 5.20
CA LEU A 64 -2.58 4.35 3.92
C LEU A 64 -2.79 3.13 3.03
N GLU A 65 -4.04 2.86 2.65
CA GLU A 65 -4.36 1.77 1.73
C GLU A 65 -3.71 2.01 0.35
N GLY A 66 -3.18 0.94 -0.26
CA GLY A 66 -2.69 0.94 -1.64
C GLY A 66 -3.76 0.48 -2.63
N GLY A 67 -3.40 0.33 -3.90
CA GLY A 67 -4.33 -0.25 -4.89
C GLY A 67 -4.06 0.13 -6.34
N GLY A 68 -2.82 0.48 -6.68
CA GLY A 68 -2.47 1.02 -8.00
C GLY A 68 -2.98 2.44 -8.20
N TRP A 69 -3.21 2.85 -9.44
CA TRP A 69 -3.64 4.19 -9.82
C TRP A 69 -4.52 4.13 -11.07
N CYS A 70 -5.05 5.27 -11.46
CA CYS A 70 -5.63 5.48 -12.78
C CYS A 70 -4.90 6.65 -13.45
N ALA A 71 -4.80 6.67 -14.77
CA ALA A 71 -4.07 7.71 -15.51
C ALA A 71 -4.49 7.71 -16.97
N LEU A 72 -4.04 8.70 -17.74
CA LEU A 72 -4.26 8.70 -19.18
C LEU A 72 -3.63 7.43 -19.81
N GLU A 73 -4.45 6.62 -20.47
CA GLU A 73 -4.02 5.46 -21.26
C GLU A 73 -4.55 5.61 -22.68
N GLY A 74 -3.67 5.55 -23.69
CA GLY A 74 -4.06 5.88 -25.06
C GLY A 74 -4.53 7.34 -25.17
N ASP A 75 -5.80 7.53 -25.51
CA ASP A 75 -6.47 8.82 -25.68
C ASP A 75 -7.50 9.16 -24.59
N GLY A 76 -7.63 8.35 -23.53
CA GLY A 76 -8.69 8.52 -22.55
C GLY A 76 -8.38 8.15 -21.09
N LEU A 77 -9.33 8.50 -20.22
CA LEU A 77 -9.32 8.29 -18.76
C LEU A 77 -10.32 7.21 -18.36
N GLU A 78 -10.60 6.25 -19.23
CA GLU A 78 -11.57 5.19 -19.00
C GLU A 78 -11.24 4.41 -17.73
N ASN A 79 -9.96 4.12 -17.48
CA ASN A 79 -9.53 3.44 -16.25
C ASN A 79 -9.97 4.20 -14.97
N CYS A 80 -9.94 5.54 -14.96
CA CYS A 80 -10.39 6.35 -13.83
C CYS A 80 -11.91 6.32 -13.69
N GLN A 81 -12.63 6.34 -14.80
CA GLN A 81 -14.10 6.26 -14.80
C GLN A 81 -14.60 4.87 -14.39
N GLU A 82 -13.91 3.81 -14.79
CA GLU A 82 -14.21 2.45 -14.38
C GLU A 82 -13.92 2.28 -12.89
N ARG A 83 -12.79 2.82 -12.41
CA ARG A 83 -12.43 2.85 -11.00
C ARG A 83 -13.53 3.54 -10.19
N SER A 84 -13.93 4.77 -10.53
CA SER A 84 -14.99 5.49 -9.81
C SER A 84 -16.34 4.74 -9.74
N LYS A 85 -16.61 3.86 -10.71
CA LYS A 85 -17.83 3.03 -10.76
C LYS A 85 -17.66 1.63 -10.17
N SER A 86 -16.43 1.19 -9.95
CA SER A 86 -16.08 -0.19 -9.63
C SER A 86 -16.80 -0.65 -8.38
N TYR A 87 -17.34 -1.87 -8.43
CA TYR A 87 -17.87 -2.54 -7.25
C TYR A 87 -16.75 -2.90 -6.26
N TYR A 88 -15.52 -3.06 -6.76
CA TYR A 88 -14.37 -3.55 -6.01
C TYR A 88 -13.52 -2.39 -5.45
N TYR A 89 -14.16 -1.53 -4.65
CA TYR A 89 -13.55 -0.66 -3.63
C TYR A 89 -12.74 0.56 -4.05
N TYR A 90 -12.28 0.68 -5.29
CA TYR A 90 -11.37 1.77 -5.60
C TYR A 90 -12.12 2.95 -6.20
N GLY A 91 -12.28 4.06 -5.47
CA GLY A 91 -12.76 5.31 -6.07
C GLY A 91 -14.10 5.85 -5.56
N SER A 92 -14.75 5.17 -4.61
CA SER A 92 -16.09 5.52 -4.12
C SER A 92 -16.33 5.01 -2.69
N THR A 93 -17.11 5.73 -1.90
CA THR A 93 -17.58 5.29 -0.58
C THR A 93 -19.09 4.96 -0.53
N ASP A 94 -19.79 5.01 -1.66
CA ASP A 94 -21.25 4.78 -1.74
C ASP A 94 -21.61 3.28 -1.92
N LYS A 95 -20.66 2.37 -1.71
CA LYS A 95 -20.81 0.94 -2.01
C LYS A 95 -21.04 0.10 -0.75
N LYS A 96 -21.59 -1.10 -0.97
CA LYS A 96 -22.01 -2.10 0.04
C LYS A 96 -20.96 -2.40 1.13
N TYR A 97 -19.68 -2.24 0.84
CA TYR A 97 -18.61 -2.51 1.78
C TYR A 97 -18.53 -1.52 2.95
N PHE A 98 -18.92 -0.26 2.75
CA PHE A 98 -18.99 0.70 3.86
C PHE A 98 -20.08 0.36 4.88
N VAL A 99 -21.02 -0.51 4.51
CA VAL A 99 -22.08 -1.01 5.39
C VAL A 99 -21.59 -2.16 6.29
N GLN A 100 -20.51 -2.86 5.91
CA GLN A 100 -20.06 -4.09 6.59
C GLN A 100 -18.89 -3.88 7.56
N GLY A 101 -18.34 -2.67 7.63
CA GLY A 101 -17.13 -2.39 8.41
C GLY A 101 -15.88 -2.99 7.76
N TYR A 102 -14.73 -2.75 8.39
CA TYR A 102 -13.43 -3.22 7.97
C TYR A 102 -12.76 -3.95 9.13
N ASN A 103 -12.11 -5.07 8.85
CA ASN A 103 -11.48 -5.87 9.89
C ASN A 103 -9.97 -5.57 9.92
N PHE A 104 -9.51 -5.03 11.04
CA PHE A 104 -8.07 -4.81 11.23
C PHE A 104 -7.34 -6.14 11.41
N THR A 105 -6.27 -6.30 10.65
CA THR A 105 -5.38 -7.48 10.64
C THR A 105 -3.91 -7.01 10.62
N GLY A 106 -2.96 -7.95 10.75
CA GLY A 106 -1.53 -7.63 10.68
C GLY A 106 -1.11 -6.56 11.69
N ILE A 107 -0.45 -5.49 11.23
CA ILE A 107 0.00 -4.40 12.11
C ILE A 107 -1.13 -3.57 12.73
N LEU A 108 -2.38 -3.73 12.25
CA LEU A 108 -3.54 -2.99 12.75
C LEU A 108 -4.36 -3.78 13.78
N THR A 109 -4.19 -5.09 13.89
CA THR A 109 -4.93 -5.88 14.90
C THR A 109 -4.46 -5.55 16.32
N SER A 110 -5.37 -5.69 17.27
CA SER A 110 -5.21 -5.51 18.72
C SER A 110 -4.94 -6.84 19.42
N ASP A 111 -4.87 -7.93 18.66
CA ASP A 111 -4.34 -9.20 19.13
C ASP A 111 -2.82 -9.09 19.32
N SER A 112 -2.39 -9.07 20.58
CA SER A 112 -0.98 -9.06 20.98
C SER A 112 -0.18 -10.29 20.53
N GLN A 113 -0.83 -11.41 20.19
CA GLN A 113 -0.14 -12.58 19.66
C GLN A 113 0.32 -12.37 18.20
N ILE A 114 -0.40 -11.54 17.45
CA ILE A 114 -0.08 -11.23 16.04
C ILE A 114 0.66 -9.91 15.92
N ASN A 115 0.27 -8.91 16.71
CA ASN A 115 0.86 -7.59 16.74
C ASN A 115 1.50 -7.27 18.10
N PRO A 116 2.55 -8.00 18.51
CA PRO A 116 3.11 -7.88 19.86
C PRO A 116 3.66 -6.48 20.18
N ASN A 117 4.02 -5.70 19.15
CA ASN A 117 4.68 -4.42 19.32
C ASN A 117 3.73 -3.21 19.32
N PHE A 118 2.59 -3.31 18.62
CA PHE A 118 1.72 -2.16 18.35
C PHE A 118 0.24 -2.42 18.63
N TYR A 119 -0.11 -3.57 19.23
CA TYR A 119 -1.50 -3.98 19.44
C TYR A 119 -2.34 -2.96 20.24
N ASN A 120 -1.71 -2.15 21.09
CA ASN A 120 -2.40 -1.18 21.93
C ASN A 120 -2.21 0.29 21.50
N TRP A 121 -1.65 0.53 20.30
CA TRP A 121 -1.53 1.87 19.73
C TRP A 121 -2.87 2.32 19.14
N HIS A 122 -3.06 3.63 18.98
CA HIS A 122 -4.15 4.15 18.15
C HIS A 122 -3.93 3.72 16.70
N LYS A 123 -4.97 3.24 16.02
CA LYS A 123 -4.87 2.74 14.65
C LYS A 123 -5.89 3.44 13.76
N VAL A 124 -5.41 4.06 12.69
CA VAL A 124 -6.22 4.67 11.65
C VAL A 124 -5.92 3.98 10.34
N TYR A 125 -6.96 3.50 9.67
CA TYR A 125 -6.89 3.03 8.29
C TYR A 125 -7.54 4.07 7.40
N VAL A 126 -6.80 4.61 6.44
CA VAL A 126 -7.29 5.58 5.47
C VAL A 126 -7.64 4.84 4.19
N HIS A 127 -8.92 4.91 3.79
CA HIS A 127 -9.39 4.24 2.59
C HIS A 127 -8.90 4.94 1.32
N TYR A 128 -8.40 4.16 0.38
CA TYR A 128 -7.87 4.63 -0.89
C TYR A 128 -8.98 4.79 -1.94
N CYS A 129 -9.38 6.04 -2.19
CA CYS A 129 -10.48 6.35 -3.11
C CYS A 129 -10.22 7.50 -4.09
N ASP A 130 -9.02 8.06 -4.13
CA ASP A 130 -8.67 9.18 -5.01
C ASP A 130 -8.03 8.73 -6.33
N GLY A 131 -7.68 7.45 -6.47
CA GLY A 131 -7.13 6.88 -7.71
C GLY A 131 -5.73 7.38 -8.06
N SER A 132 -5.10 8.11 -7.15
CA SER A 132 -3.77 8.65 -7.26
C SER A 132 -2.80 7.89 -6.37
N MET A 133 -1.49 7.99 -6.64
CA MET A 133 -0.48 7.47 -5.72
C MET A 133 -0.22 8.43 -4.53
N ASN A 134 -0.70 9.68 -4.61
CA ASN A 134 -0.34 10.76 -3.72
C ASN A 134 -1.41 11.86 -3.75
N GLY A 135 -2.17 12.01 -2.67
CA GLY A 135 -3.12 13.12 -2.54
C GLY A 135 -2.40 14.48 -2.40
N LYS A 136 -2.95 15.53 -3.01
CA LYS A 136 -2.56 16.91 -2.69
C LYS A 136 -2.89 17.18 -1.23
N CYS A 137 -1.88 17.14 -0.35
CA CYS A 137 -2.03 17.56 1.03
C CYS A 137 -1.69 19.05 1.16
N PRO A 138 -2.67 19.97 1.25
CA PRO A 138 -2.39 21.36 1.56
C PRO A 138 -1.93 21.44 3.02
N LYS A 139 -0.60 21.40 3.23
CA LYS A 139 0.08 21.43 4.53
C LYS A 139 -0.32 20.30 5.48
N CYS A 140 0.59 19.34 5.67
CA CYS A 140 0.57 18.52 6.88
C CYS A 140 0.75 19.44 8.09
N TYR A 141 -0.27 19.54 8.94
CA TYR A 141 -0.27 20.39 10.15
C TYR A 141 0.57 19.80 11.31
N LEU A 142 1.40 18.80 11.05
CA LEU A 142 2.09 18.01 12.09
C LEU A 142 3.52 18.49 12.37
N ASP A 143 4.02 19.49 11.63
CA ASP A 143 5.39 19.98 11.77
C ASP A 143 5.68 20.46 13.20
N GLY A 144 6.64 19.79 13.86
CA GLY A 144 7.15 20.15 15.18
C GLY A 144 6.29 19.72 16.38
N LEU A 145 5.13 19.08 16.16
CA LEU A 145 4.25 18.63 17.24
C LEU A 145 4.38 17.13 17.54
N LEU A 146 4.83 16.34 16.58
CA LEU A 146 4.95 14.89 16.70
C LEU A 146 6.28 14.42 16.09
N SER A 147 6.89 13.39 16.70
CA SER A 147 7.96 12.63 16.06
C SER A 147 7.34 11.63 15.09
N SER A 148 7.48 11.84 13.79
CA SER A 148 7.00 10.93 12.76
C SER A 148 8.08 9.91 12.35
N LYS A 149 7.63 8.71 12.00
CA LYS A 149 8.41 7.65 11.32
C LYS A 149 7.50 7.06 10.25
N CYS A 150 8.09 6.58 9.17
CA CYS A 150 7.35 6.00 8.05
C CYS A 150 7.75 4.54 7.86
N ILE A 151 6.79 3.70 7.49
CA ILE A 151 7.02 2.35 6.97
C ILE A 151 6.46 2.36 5.55
N SER A 152 7.30 2.03 4.57
CA SER A 152 6.84 1.80 3.20
C SER A 152 6.84 0.30 2.97
N ASP A 153 5.64 -0.27 2.82
CA ASP A 153 5.44 -1.67 2.47
C ASP A 153 5.04 -1.78 1.00
N SER A 154 5.83 -2.51 0.21
CA SER A 154 5.55 -2.78 -1.21
C SER A 154 5.41 -1.50 -2.07
N GLY A 155 6.20 -0.47 -1.73
CA GLY A 155 6.15 0.86 -2.33
C GLY A 155 7.48 1.28 -2.98
N PHE A 156 8.48 0.41 -2.99
CA PHE A 156 9.80 0.69 -3.54
C PHE A 156 9.88 0.21 -4.99
N PHE A 157 9.49 1.09 -5.92
CA PHE A 157 9.61 0.82 -7.35
C PHE A 157 10.90 1.43 -7.93
N ILE A 158 11.54 0.68 -8.83
CA ILE A 158 12.72 1.13 -9.59
C ILE A 158 12.33 1.38 -11.05
N ARG A 159 13.03 2.32 -11.71
CA ARG A 159 12.77 2.64 -13.10
C ARG A 159 13.24 1.53 -14.04
N GLU A 160 12.44 1.21 -15.05
CA GLU A 160 12.86 0.28 -16.10
C GLU A 160 13.96 0.87 -17.00
N GLU A 161 14.92 0.04 -17.41
CA GLU A 161 15.97 0.37 -18.38
C GLU A 161 15.95 -0.57 -19.59
N GLY A 162 16.51 -0.13 -20.72
CA GLY A 162 16.54 -0.91 -21.96
C GLY A 162 15.34 -0.63 -22.86
N GLU A 163 14.90 -1.64 -23.61
CA GLU A 163 13.89 -1.50 -24.67
C GLU A 163 12.51 -1.05 -24.13
N LEU A 164 12.16 -1.45 -22.91
CA LEU A 164 10.87 -1.16 -22.29
C LEU A 164 10.85 0.17 -21.51
N ALA A 165 12.01 0.80 -21.30
CA ALA A 165 12.14 2.04 -20.51
C ALA A 165 11.27 3.17 -21.04
N ARG A 166 11.12 3.28 -22.37
CA ARG A 166 10.28 4.30 -22.99
C ARG A 166 8.80 4.12 -22.65
N GLN A 167 8.33 2.87 -22.60
CA GLN A 167 6.93 2.56 -22.32
C GLN A 167 6.61 2.76 -20.84
N SER A 168 7.43 2.20 -19.95
CA SER A 168 7.28 2.40 -18.50
C SER A 168 7.40 3.89 -18.13
N GLY A 169 8.42 4.58 -18.65
CA GLY A 169 8.59 6.02 -18.43
C GLY A 169 7.41 6.86 -18.91
N TRP A 170 6.81 6.52 -20.06
CA TRP A 170 5.61 7.18 -20.55
C TRP A 170 4.42 6.95 -19.60
N HIS A 171 4.23 5.73 -19.10
CA HIS A 171 3.15 5.40 -18.18
C HIS A 171 3.23 6.22 -16.89
N PHE A 172 4.39 6.23 -16.21
CA PHE A 172 4.57 7.02 -14.99
C PHE A 172 4.47 8.53 -15.25
N ALA A 173 4.92 9.02 -16.41
CA ALA A 173 4.71 10.41 -16.78
C ALA A 173 3.21 10.77 -16.90
N GLN A 174 2.37 9.86 -17.41
CA GLN A 174 0.92 10.07 -17.43
C GLN A 174 0.34 10.09 -16.01
N VAL A 175 0.77 9.21 -15.11
CA VAL A 175 0.34 9.24 -13.70
C VAL A 175 0.66 10.60 -13.07
N ILE A 176 1.88 11.08 -13.27
CA ILE A 176 2.34 12.36 -12.71
C ILE A 176 1.56 13.53 -13.30
N ALA A 177 1.26 13.50 -14.61
CA ALA A 177 0.50 14.54 -15.28
C ALA A 177 -0.98 14.54 -14.87
N THR A 178 -1.64 13.38 -14.90
CA THR A 178 -3.07 13.23 -14.56
C THR A 178 -3.37 13.69 -13.14
N HIS A 179 -2.50 13.35 -12.18
CA HIS A 179 -2.70 13.68 -10.77
C HIS A 179 -1.96 14.93 -10.31
N GLU A 180 -1.29 15.63 -11.23
CA GLU A 180 -0.46 16.80 -10.96
C GLU A 180 0.59 16.56 -9.85
N LEU A 181 1.16 15.34 -9.79
CA LEU A 181 2.07 14.93 -8.72
C LEU A 181 3.37 15.74 -8.72
N GLY A 182 3.77 16.30 -9.85
CA GLY A 182 4.99 17.11 -9.95
C GLY A 182 5.06 18.26 -8.94
N ALA A 183 3.92 18.81 -8.52
CA ALA A 183 3.86 19.85 -7.49
C ALA A 183 4.04 19.33 -6.05
N LEU A 184 3.84 18.03 -5.84
CA LEU A 184 3.92 17.35 -4.54
C LEU A 184 5.26 16.65 -4.31
N LEU A 185 5.99 16.34 -5.38
CA LEU A 185 7.30 15.69 -5.29
C LEU A 185 8.32 16.59 -4.56
N PRO A 186 9.20 16.04 -3.70
CA PRO A 186 10.14 16.84 -2.94
C PRO A 186 11.02 17.73 -3.81
N ARG A 187 11.10 19.02 -3.43
CA ARG A 187 11.96 20.00 -4.10
C ARG A 187 13.44 19.63 -4.07
N SER A 188 13.86 18.86 -3.06
CA SER A 188 15.21 18.33 -2.93
C SER A 188 15.56 17.38 -4.08
N CYS A 189 14.60 16.59 -4.58
CA CYS A 189 14.77 15.73 -5.74
C CYS A 189 14.56 16.50 -7.06
N THR A 190 13.44 17.22 -7.21
CA THR A 190 13.04 17.84 -8.48
C THR A 190 13.94 19.00 -8.93
N ARG A 191 14.79 19.53 -8.04
CA ARG A 191 15.85 20.49 -8.41
C ARG A 191 17.10 19.84 -9.01
N LYS A 192 17.36 18.57 -8.69
CA LYS A 192 18.55 17.83 -9.11
C LYS A 192 18.31 17.00 -10.37
N ARG A 193 17.06 16.60 -10.60
CA ARG A 193 16.67 15.59 -11.60
C ARG A 193 15.35 15.97 -12.28
N ASP A 194 15.03 15.28 -13.38
CA ASP A 194 13.71 15.36 -14.01
C ASP A 194 12.62 14.98 -12.98
N PRO A 195 11.55 15.77 -12.81
CA PRO A 195 10.47 15.47 -11.86
C PRO A 195 9.84 14.09 -12.05
N ASN A 196 9.82 13.55 -13.27
CA ASN A 196 9.26 12.22 -13.55
C ASN A 196 10.08 11.09 -12.91
N LEU A 197 11.34 11.34 -12.58
CA LEU A 197 12.18 10.38 -11.86
C LEU A 197 11.90 10.40 -10.36
N CYS A 198 11.45 11.52 -9.80
CA CYS A 198 11.27 11.67 -8.36
C CYS A 198 10.09 10.89 -7.76
N LEU A 199 9.35 10.14 -8.58
CA LEU A 199 8.35 9.17 -8.14
C LEU A 199 8.96 7.79 -7.83
N PHE A 200 10.13 7.45 -8.40
CA PHE A 200 10.80 6.18 -8.13
C PHE A 200 11.65 6.27 -6.86
N ALA A 201 11.55 5.24 -6.02
CA ALA A 201 12.18 5.22 -4.71
C ALA A 201 13.71 5.34 -4.80
N GLU A 202 14.32 4.79 -5.86
CA GLU A 202 15.77 4.90 -6.13
C GLU A 202 16.30 6.34 -6.25
N TYR A 203 15.43 7.33 -6.49
CA TYR A 203 15.81 8.75 -6.54
C TYR A 203 15.26 9.56 -5.37
N LEU A 204 14.16 9.10 -4.77
CA LEU A 204 13.42 9.82 -3.75
C LEU A 204 13.96 9.57 -2.34
N VAL A 205 14.35 8.33 -2.03
CA VAL A 205 14.62 7.89 -0.65
C VAL A 205 15.79 8.65 -0.02
N GLU A 206 16.81 9.01 -0.80
CA GLU A 206 17.95 9.82 -0.32
C GLU A 206 17.54 11.23 0.16
N ASP A 207 16.42 11.74 -0.34
CA ASP A 207 15.90 13.07 -0.02
C ASP A 207 14.81 13.03 1.08
N VAL A 208 14.45 11.85 1.60
CA VAL A 208 13.48 11.67 2.69
C VAL A 208 14.16 11.95 4.04
N ALA A 209 13.75 13.02 4.71
CA ALA A 209 14.29 13.39 6.02
C ALA A 209 13.68 12.59 7.19
N THR A 210 12.44 12.12 7.04
CA THR A 210 11.74 11.34 8.06
C THR A 210 12.33 9.93 8.12
N PRO A 211 12.60 9.36 9.31
CA PRO A 211 13.06 7.98 9.42
C PRO A 211 12.10 7.03 8.70
N LEU A 212 12.63 6.29 7.72
CA LEU A 212 11.87 5.40 6.84
C LEU A 212 12.36 3.96 7.02
N PHE A 213 11.43 3.04 7.27
CA PHE A 213 11.68 1.60 7.24
C PHE A 213 11.05 1.03 5.96
N LEU A 214 11.85 0.30 5.18
CA LEU A 214 11.40 -0.31 3.93
C LEU A 214 11.08 -1.78 4.19
N VAL A 215 9.85 -2.18 3.90
CA VAL A 215 9.42 -3.57 3.78
C VAL A 215 9.15 -3.80 2.31
N GLU A 216 9.98 -4.59 1.67
CA GLU A 216 9.82 -4.81 0.24
C GLU A 216 10.12 -6.25 -0.10
N SER A 217 9.30 -6.81 -0.98
CA SER A 217 9.55 -8.15 -1.48
C SER A 217 10.63 -8.10 -2.55
N THR A 218 11.47 -9.11 -2.56
CA THR A 218 12.56 -9.18 -3.52
C THR A 218 12.10 -9.36 -4.97
N PHE A 219 10.92 -9.94 -5.13
CA PHE A 219 10.25 -10.15 -6.40
C PHE A 219 8.84 -9.56 -6.32
N ASP A 220 8.77 -8.25 -6.19
CA ASP A 220 7.49 -7.55 -6.17
C ASP A 220 6.73 -7.82 -7.48
N ILE A 221 5.54 -8.42 -7.34
CA ILE A 221 4.73 -8.85 -8.47
C ILE A 221 4.32 -7.67 -9.33
N TYR A 222 4.09 -6.50 -8.72
CA TYR A 222 3.67 -5.31 -9.44
C TYR A 222 4.82 -4.72 -10.25
N GLN A 223 6.02 -4.63 -9.66
CA GLN A 223 7.23 -4.24 -10.36
C GLN A 223 7.48 -5.17 -11.55
N ILE A 224 7.35 -6.49 -11.38
CA ILE A 224 7.68 -7.45 -12.43
C ILE A 224 6.65 -7.46 -13.55
N GLU A 225 5.37 -7.51 -13.23
CA GLU A 225 4.30 -7.63 -14.22
C GLU A 225 4.00 -6.30 -14.93
N TYR A 226 3.95 -5.19 -14.19
CA TYR A 226 3.44 -3.92 -14.72
C TYR A 226 4.53 -2.94 -15.10
N ASN A 227 5.63 -2.89 -14.34
CA ASN A 227 6.73 -1.96 -14.60
C ASN A 227 7.79 -2.55 -15.55
N LEU A 228 8.33 -3.73 -15.22
CA LEU A 228 9.33 -4.44 -16.03
C LEU A 228 8.69 -5.22 -17.20
N LYS A 229 7.38 -5.52 -17.12
CA LYS A 229 6.61 -6.29 -18.12
C LYS A 229 7.27 -7.60 -18.55
N LEU A 230 7.87 -8.30 -17.59
CA LEU A 230 8.54 -9.57 -17.87
C LEU A 230 7.49 -10.66 -18.05
N THR A 231 7.53 -11.37 -19.17
CA THR A 231 6.55 -12.42 -19.45
C THR A 231 7.03 -13.78 -18.90
N ALA A 232 6.09 -14.67 -18.55
CA ALA A 232 6.41 -16.02 -18.10
C ALA A 232 7.37 -16.82 -19.04
N PRO A 233 7.30 -16.71 -20.39
CA PRO A 233 8.30 -17.30 -21.28
C PRO A 233 9.72 -16.77 -21.08
N ASP A 234 9.89 -15.51 -20.67
CA ASP A 234 11.21 -14.87 -20.49
C ASP A 234 11.89 -15.31 -19.18
N LEU A 235 11.13 -15.84 -18.22
CA LEU A 235 11.59 -16.10 -16.86
C LEU A 235 11.33 -17.52 -16.32
N ASN A 236 10.59 -18.37 -17.04
CA ASN A 236 10.12 -19.66 -16.54
C ASN A 236 9.48 -19.52 -15.14
N TRP A 237 8.50 -18.60 -15.05
CA TRP A 237 7.96 -18.05 -13.80
C TRP A 237 7.38 -19.10 -12.83
N ASP A 238 6.72 -20.13 -13.39
CA ASP A 238 6.21 -21.29 -12.63
C ASP A 238 7.31 -22.01 -11.85
N ASN A 239 8.55 -21.99 -12.37
CA ASN A 239 9.72 -22.60 -11.74
C ASN A 239 10.41 -21.65 -10.73
N CYS A 240 10.38 -20.32 -10.96
CA CYS A 240 10.94 -19.32 -10.03
C CYS A 240 10.12 -19.22 -8.73
N LEU A 241 8.77 -19.25 -8.79
CA LEU A 241 7.92 -19.19 -7.59
C LEU A 241 7.96 -20.48 -6.75
N SER A 242 8.16 -21.62 -7.40
CA SER A 242 8.26 -22.93 -6.74
C SER A 242 9.66 -23.24 -6.18
N HIS A 243 10.70 -22.55 -6.67
CA HIS A 243 12.10 -22.77 -6.28
C HIS A 243 12.85 -21.44 -6.09
N LEU A 244 12.46 -20.67 -5.07
CA LEU A 244 13.04 -19.37 -4.66
C LEU A 244 14.59 -19.35 -4.48
N GLY A 245 15.26 -20.52 -4.50
CA GLY A 245 16.72 -20.65 -4.39
C GLY A 245 17.46 -20.91 -5.70
N THR A 246 16.80 -20.96 -6.87
CA THR A 246 17.47 -21.35 -8.12
C THR A 246 18.01 -20.16 -8.93
N VAL A 247 19.27 -20.30 -9.35
CA VAL A 247 20.17 -19.34 -10.03
C VAL A 247 19.65 -18.83 -11.40
N GLN A 248 18.43 -19.20 -11.80
CA GLN A 248 17.93 -18.98 -13.16
C GLN A 248 17.12 -17.67 -13.33
N CYS A 249 16.58 -17.09 -12.26
CA CYS A 249 15.92 -15.78 -12.30
C CYS A 249 16.94 -14.59 -12.38
N TYR A 250 18.25 -14.87 -12.26
CA TYR A 250 19.31 -13.87 -12.10
C TYR A 250 19.72 -13.13 -13.38
N ARG A 251 19.17 -13.45 -14.56
CA ARG A 251 19.62 -12.86 -15.83
C ARG A 251 18.84 -11.62 -16.28
N ASN A 252 18.21 -10.88 -15.37
CA ASN A 252 17.66 -9.56 -15.68
C ASN A 252 18.46 -8.47 -14.94
N ARG A 253 19.12 -7.57 -15.69
CA ARG A 253 19.94 -6.48 -15.11
C ARG A 253 19.14 -5.52 -14.23
N ASN A 254 17.84 -5.34 -14.48
CA ASN A 254 17.00 -4.46 -13.68
C ASN A 254 16.68 -5.11 -12.32
N LEU A 255 16.48 -6.44 -12.28
CA LEU A 255 16.42 -7.18 -11.03
C LEU A 255 17.76 -7.10 -10.30
N GLU A 256 18.90 -7.35 -10.96
CA GLU A 256 20.25 -7.17 -10.36
C GLU A 256 20.44 -5.78 -9.71
N ARG A 257 19.96 -4.71 -10.36
CA ARG A 257 20.03 -3.34 -9.81
C ARG A 257 19.13 -3.16 -8.59
N PHE A 258 17.94 -3.77 -8.57
CA PHE A 258 17.06 -3.73 -7.41
C PHE A 258 17.77 -4.22 -6.14
N TRP A 259 18.55 -5.31 -6.26
CA TRP A 259 19.32 -5.88 -5.15
C TRP A 259 20.46 -5.01 -4.65
N THR A 260 20.93 -4.01 -5.41
CA THR A 260 21.98 -3.10 -4.92
C THR A 260 21.48 -2.08 -3.90
N TYR A 261 20.16 -1.97 -3.72
CA TYR A 261 19.54 -1.04 -2.78
C TYR A 261 19.20 -1.67 -1.42
N PHE A 262 19.45 -2.97 -1.22
CA PHE A 262 19.22 -3.72 0.02
C PHE A 262 20.52 -4.41 0.49
#